data_AF-A0A3A8KR49-F1
#
_entry.id   AF-A0A3A8KR49-F1
#
_cell.length_a   1.000
_cell.length_b   1.000
_cell.length_c   1.000
_cell.angle_alpha   90.00
_cell.angle_beta   90.00
_cell.angle_gamma   90.00
#
_symmetry.space_group_name_H-M   'P 1'
#
loop_
_entity.id
_entity.type
_entity.pdbx_description
1 polymer ?
#
loop_
_entity_poly.entity_id
_entity_poly.type
_entity_poly.pdbx_seq_one_letter_code
_entity_poly.pdbx_strand_id
1 'polypeptide(L)'
;MSTLEEARALARNLHALGGGATVRRKAAARELARREPFDTNELIGHLLSLARAGQAPATCVLSDFMAALDQEAEHIPHVEALRRMAHVQSLEAVADLFAQGPARKELDADAAARADALAANQSLGHLKQQARLTRDPDVLSRLATVSNPAVLRNVLLNPRLTEPLVVRIAARRPARPEPLVEIWKASRWSVRHAVRRALVFNPYLPPEVGAKIVPLLNTADLRELVADAGLLPALRQQAARLLLEPAPGTPPGPLVLPDGEEF
;
A
#
# COMPACT_ATOMS: atom_id res chain seq x y z
N MET A 1 15.73 10.68 19.61
CA MET A 1 14.66 11.45 18.93
C MET A 1 15.10 11.71 17.51
N SER A 2 14.44 11.08 16.54
CA SER A 2 14.71 11.37 15.12
C SER A 2 14.27 12.79 14.78
N THR A 3 15.03 13.48 13.92
CA THR A 3 14.71 14.87 13.52
C THR A 3 14.31 14.95 12.05
N LEU A 4 13.63 16.03 11.67
CA LEU A 4 13.22 16.27 10.28
C LEU A 4 14.42 16.32 9.32
N GLU A 5 15.54 16.92 9.73
CA GLU A 5 16.75 16.97 8.88
C GLU A 5 17.41 15.61 8.76
N GLU A 6 17.41 14.80 9.83
CA GLU A 6 17.88 13.42 9.78
C GLU A 6 17.03 12.58 8.80
N ALA A 7 15.70 12.70 8.87
CA ALA A 7 14.79 12.01 7.95
C ALA A 7 15.02 12.44 6.50
N ARG A 8 15.26 13.74 6.26
CA ARG A 8 15.58 14.28 4.93
C ARG A 8 16.91 13.76 4.40
N ALA A 9 17.96 13.73 5.23
CA ALA A 9 19.25 13.18 4.88
C ALA A 9 19.15 11.67 4.57
N LEU A 10 18.43 10.92 5.40
CA LEU A 10 18.19 9.49 5.18
C LEU A 10 17.46 9.24 3.86
N ALA A 11 16.41 10.01 3.57
CA ALA A 11 15.66 9.89 2.32
C ALA A 11 16.55 10.12 1.09
N ARG A 12 17.42 11.14 1.13
CA ARG A 12 18.42 11.37 0.05
C ARG A 12 19.37 10.19 -0.11
N ASN A 13 19.92 9.68 1.00
CA ASN A 13 20.88 8.58 0.99
C ASN A 13 20.26 7.28 0.45
N LEU A 14 19.07 6.91 0.94
CA LEU A 14 18.37 5.72 0.48
C LEU A 14 17.92 5.83 -0.97
N HIS A 15 17.45 7.01 -1.40
CA HIS A 15 17.06 7.26 -2.79
C HIS A 15 18.25 7.09 -3.75
N ALA A 16 19.45 7.50 -3.33
CA ALA A 16 20.68 7.38 -4.11
C ALA A 16 21.21 5.93 -4.24
N LEU A 17 20.68 4.97 -3.47
CA LEU A 17 21.12 3.58 -3.57
C LEU A 17 20.80 2.98 -4.95
N GLY A 18 21.85 2.46 -5.60
CA GLY A 18 21.71 1.56 -6.74
C GLY A 18 21.08 0.22 -6.35
N GLY A 19 20.51 -0.51 -7.32
CA GLY A 19 19.95 -1.86 -7.10
C GLY A 19 18.42 -1.95 -6.98
N GLY A 20 17.71 -0.84 -7.20
CA GLY A 20 16.25 -0.81 -7.35
C GLY A 20 15.46 -0.95 -6.05
N ALA A 21 14.14 -1.09 -6.17
CA ALA A 21 13.21 -1.07 -5.04
C ALA A 21 13.48 -2.17 -3.99
N THR A 22 13.96 -3.34 -4.41
CA THR A 22 14.29 -4.43 -3.47
C THR A 22 15.43 -4.06 -2.54
N VAL A 23 16.48 -3.41 -3.04
CA VAL A 23 17.63 -2.99 -2.21
C VAL A 23 17.22 -1.88 -1.25
N ARG A 24 16.48 -0.88 -1.74
CA ARG A 24 15.99 0.22 -0.90
C ARG A 24 15.01 -0.25 0.17
N ARG A 25 14.08 -1.16 -0.14
CA ARG A 25 13.18 -1.78 0.85
C ARG A 25 13.96 -2.49 1.97
N LYS A 26 14.96 -3.31 1.62
CA LYS A 26 15.81 -3.96 2.63
C LYS A 26 16.63 -2.97 3.45
N ALA A 27 17.09 -1.87 2.84
CA ALA A 27 17.78 -0.81 3.56
C ALA A 27 16.82 -0.07 4.53
N ALA A 28 15.59 0.24 4.10
CA ALA A 28 14.55 0.78 4.96
C ALA A 28 14.22 -0.17 6.12
N ALA A 29 14.08 -1.47 5.87
CA ALA A 29 13.88 -2.47 6.92
C ALA A 29 15.00 -2.47 7.97
N ARG A 30 16.27 -2.33 7.56
CA ARG A 30 17.41 -2.22 8.49
C ARG A 30 17.36 -0.93 9.31
N GLU A 31 16.96 0.18 8.69
CA GLU A 31 16.78 1.46 9.38
C GLU A 31 15.68 1.38 10.45
N LEU A 32 14.59 0.66 10.16
CA LEU A 32 13.52 0.41 11.11
C LEU A 32 13.97 -0.53 12.24
N ALA A 33 14.69 -1.62 11.91
CA ALA A 33 15.11 -2.62 12.89
C ALA A 33 16.17 -2.12 13.89
N ARG A 34 16.99 -1.12 13.51
CA ARG A 34 18.06 -0.58 14.36
C ARG A 34 17.62 0.54 15.30
N ARG A 35 16.37 1.00 15.19
CA ARG A 35 15.84 2.15 15.95
C ARG A 35 14.85 1.67 17.01
N GLU A 36 14.79 2.41 18.10
CA GLU A 36 13.75 2.22 19.11
C GLU A 36 12.36 2.59 18.53
N PRO A 37 11.26 2.06 19.09
CA PRO A 37 9.91 2.31 18.58
C PRO A 37 9.53 3.79 18.50
N PHE A 38 9.97 4.59 19.47
CA PHE A 38 9.77 6.04 19.50
C PHE A 38 10.41 6.71 18.27
N ASP A 39 11.72 6.51 18.08
CA ASP A 39 12.49 7.10 16.99
C ASP A 39 12.03 6.62 15.61
N THR A 40 11.55 5.37 15.53
CA THR A 40 10.99 4.79 14.32
C THR A 40 9.72 5.51 13.88
N ASN A 41 8.82 5.76 14.83
CA ASN A 41 7.56 6.46 14.54
C ASN A 41 7.80 7.93 14.15
N GLU A 42 8.69 8.65 14.84
CA GLU A 42 9.09 10.01 14.47
C GLU A 42 9.68 10.05 13.05
N LEU A 43 10.58 9.11 12.72
CA LEU A 43 11.14 9.01 11.37
C LEU A 43 10.05 8.81 10.31
N ILE A 44 9.11 7.88 10.54
CA ILE A 44 8.01 7.62 9.60
C ILE A 44 7.13 8.87 9.47
N GLY A 45 6.78 9.53 10.57
CA GLY A 45 6.02 10.78 10.57
C GLY A 45 6.69 11.89 9.76
N HIS A 46 8.00 12.07 9.93
CA HIS A 46 8.77 13.02 9.13
C HIS A 46 8.80 12.64 7.64
N LEU A 47 8.97 11.35 7.31
CA LEU A 47 8.94 10.90 5.91
C LEU A 47 7.58 11.10 5.26
N LEU A 48 6.48 10.87 5.99
CA LEU A 48 5.12 11.19 5.54
C LEU A 48 4.99 12.67 5.24
N SER A 49 5.35 13.54 6.18
CA SER A 49 5.29 14.99 6.02
C SER A 49 6.12 15.49 4.82
N LEU A 50 7.36 15.01 4.68
CA LEU A 50 8.25 15.37 3.56
C LEU A 50 7.69 14.89 2.22
N ALA A 51 7.11 13.69 2.16
CA ALA A 51 6.50 13.16 0.94
C ALA A 51 5.23 13.94 0.56
N ARG A 52 4.42 14.37 1.54
CA ARG A 52 3.24 15.23 1.33
C ARG A 52 3.61 16.63 0.86
N ALA A 53 4.77 17.15 1.28
CA ALA A 53 5.36 18.37 0.72
C ALA A 53 5.96 18.21 -0.68
N GLY A 54 5.86 17.04 -1.31
CA GLY A 54 6.33 16.80 -2.67
C GLY A 54 7.85 16.65 -2.80
N GLN A 55 8.57 16.37 -1.70
CA GLN A 55 10.01 16.11 -1.79
C GLN A 55 10.28 14.77 -2.48
N ALA A 56 10.76 14.81 -3.73
CA ALA A 56 10.91 13.63 -4.57
C ALA A 56 11.67 12.45 -3.92
N PRO A 57 12.81 12.65 -3.20
CA PRO A 57 13.46 11.54 -2.50
C PRO A 57 12.57 10.90 -1.44
N ALA A 58 11.87 11.70 -0.64
CA ALA A 58 10.96 11.24 0.41
C ALA A 58 9.79 10.45 -0.17
N THR A 59 9.14 10.96 -1.23
CA THR A 59 8.05 10.26 -1.92
C THR A 59 8.48 8.90 -2.45
N CYS A 60 9.71 8.79 -2.98
CA CYS A 60 10.25 7.53 -3.48
C CYS A 60 10.50 6.53 -2.33
N VAL A 61 11.25 6.93 -1.30
CA VAL A 61 11.63 6.03 -0.21
C VAL A 61 10.45 5.67 0.68
N LEU A 62 9.43 6.53 0.80
CA LEU A 62 8.23 6.23 1.59
C LEU A 62 7.57 4.93 1.10
N SER A 63 7.52 4.70 -0.22
CA SER A 63 7.03 3.43 -0.77
C SER A 63 7.87 2.23 -0.33
N ASP A 64 9.18 2.39 -0.20
CA ASP A 64 10.11 1.35 0.23
C ASP A 64 9.93 1.05 1.73
N PHE A 65 9.69 2.08 2.56
CA PHE A 65 9.33 1.94 3.98
C PHE A 65 7.97 1.27 4.18
N MET A 66 6.95 1.65 3.41
CA MET A 66 5.63 1.03 3.46
C MET A 66 5.68 -0.45 3.08
N ALA A 67 6.47 -0.80 2.06
CA ALA A 67 6.70 -2.18 1.68
C ALA A 67 7.51 -2.95 2.74
N ALA A 68 8.49 -2.32 3.39
CA ALA A 68 9.29 -2.94 4.46
C ALA A 68 8.43 -3.28 5.70
N LEU A 69 7.53 -2.37 6.09
CA LEU A 69 6.61 -2.60 7.21
C LEU A 69 5.67 -3.80 6.98
N ASP A 70 5.40 -4.19 5.72
CA ASP A 70 4.56 -5.34 5.37
C ASP A 70 5.37 -6.62 5.15
N GLN A 71 6.47 -6.54 4.39
CA GLN A 71 7.21 -7.72 3.93
C GLN A 71 8.36 -8.14 4.86
N GLU A 72 8.80 -7.25 5.76
CA GLU A 72 9.89 -7.49 6.71
C GLU A 72 9.42 -7.35 8.16
N ALA A 73 8.10 -7.42 8.41
CA ALA A 73 7.52 -7.28 9.74
C ALA A 73 8.15 -8.21 10.79
N GLU A 74 8.54 -9.44 10.41
CA GLU A 74 9.23 -10.39 11.31
C GLU A 74 10.61 -9.88 11.81
N HIS A 75 11.27 -9.05 11.01
CA HIS A 75 12.58 -8.47 11.32
C HIS A 75 12.47 -7.07 11.93
N ILE A 76 11.27 -6.49 11.99
CA ILE A 76 11.01 -5.20 12.59
C ILE A 76 10.46 -5.48 14.00
N PRO A 77 11.29 -5.34 15.05
CA PRO A 77 10.86 -5.69 16.39
C PRO A 77 9.72 -4.76 16.81
N HIS A 78 8.65 -5.36 17.33
CA HIS A 78 7.54 -4.68 17.99
C HIS A 78 6.57 -3.86 17.12
N VAL A 79 6.02 -4.41 16.03
CA VAL A 79 4.90 -3.77 15.29
C VAL A 79 3.76 -3.28 16.21
N GLU A 80 3.39 -4.07 17.21
CA GLU A 80 2.39 -3.68 18.21
C GLU A 80 2.88 -2.56 19.15
N ALA A 81 4.18 -2.51 19.48
CA ALA A 81 4.71 -1.38 20.24
C ALA A 81 4.82 -0.12 19.38
N LEU A 82 5.13 -0.23 18.08
CA LEU A 82 5.10 0.90 17.15
C LEU A 82 3.69 1.53 17.12
N ARG A 83 2.64 0.72 16.98
CA ARG A 83 1.25 1.20 17.03
C ARG A 83 0.94 1.91 18.35
N ARG A 84 1.18 1.25 19.49
CA ARG A 84 0.89 1.83 20.81
C ARG A 84 1.67 3.12 21.05
N MET A 85 2.95 3.14 20.66
CA MET A 85 3.83 4.30 20.81
C MET A 85 3.43 5.45 19.88
N ALA A 86 2.87 5.16 18.70
CA ALA A 86 2.38 6.20 17.79
C ALA A 86 1.24 7.00 18.44
N HIS A 87 0.30 6.33 19.12
CA HIS A 87 -0.76 6.99 19.89
C HIS A 87 -0.20 7.81 21.07
N VAL A 88 0.78 7.27 21.81
CA VAL A 88 1.42 8.01 22.93
C VAL A 88 2.09 9.29 22.43
N GLN A 89 2.70 9.26 21.25
CA GLN A 89 3.34 10.43 20.63
C GLN A 89 2.35 11.35 19.89
N SER A 90 1.04 11.05 19.90
CA SER A 90 0.03 11.75 19.10
C SER A 90 0.31 11.77 17.58
N LEU A 91 1.08 10.78 17.09
CA LEU A 91 1.39 10.59 15.67
C LEU A 91 0.31 9.74 15.00
N GLU A 92 -0.88 10.29 14.92
CA GLU A 92 -2.07 9.58 14.46
C GLU A 92 -1.96 9.08 13.01
N ALA A 93 -1.32 9.85 12.11
CA ALA A 93 -1.06 9.40 10.73
C ALA A 93 -0.12 8.19 10.66
N VAL A 94 0.78 8.03 11.63
CA VAL A 94 1.66 6.85 11.76
C VAL A 94 0.88 5.69 12.37
N ALA A 95 0.02 5.94 13.37
CA ALA A 95 -0.82 4.92 13.97
C ALA A 95 -1.76 4.25 12.95
N ASP A 96 -2.32 5.03 12.02
CA ASP A 96 -3.18 4.51 10.93
C ASP A 96 -2.48 3.47 10.07
N LEU A 97 -1.16 3.54 9.92
CA LEU A 97 -0.38 2.57 9.14
C LEU A 97 -0.47 1.15 9.70
N PHE A 98 -0.96 1.00 10.92
CA PHE A 98 -1.14 -0.28 11.62
C PHE A 98 -2.63 -0.61 11.80
N ALA A 99 -3.49 -0.10 10.92
CA ALA A 99 -4.90 -0.48 10.88
C ALA A 99 -5.04 -2.00 10.80
N GLN A 100 -6.00 -2.55 11.57
CA GLN A 100 -6.31 -3.97 11.64
C GLN A 100 -7.82 -4.16 11.47
N GLY A 101 -8.23 -5.30 10.92
CA GLY A 101 -9.64 -5.72 10.90
C GLY A 101 -10.07 -6.37 9.58
N PRO A 102 -11.35 -6.73 9.45
CA PRO A 102 -11.85 -7.28 8.20
C PRO A 102 -11.90 -6.23 7.09
N ALA A 103 -11.82 -6.69 5.85
CA ALA A 103 -12.10 -5.86 4.69
C ALA A 103 -13.55 -5.35 4.70
N ARG A 104 -13.86 -4.30 3.93
CA ARG A 104 -15.24 -3.76 3.85
C ARG A 104 -16.22 -4.77 3.27
N LYS A 105 -15.75 -5.60 2.35
CA LYS A 105 -16.48 -6.73 1.78
C LYS A 105 -15.60 -7.96 1.81
N GLU A 106 -16.20 -9.11 2.09
CA GLU A 106 -15.55 -10.41 2.01
C GLU A 106 -16.18 -11.22 0.89
N LEU A 107 -15.37 -12.05 0.22
CA LEU A 107 -15.89 -12.96 -0.78
C LEU A 107 -16.71 -14.05 -0.09
N ASP A 108 -17.93 -14.26 -0.58
CA ASP A 108 -18.78 -15.36 -0.14
C ASP A 108 -18.03 -16.71 -0.19
N ALA A 109 -18.11 -17.48 0.89
CA ALA A 109 -17.33 -18.72 1.07
C ALA A 109 -17.68 -19.79 0.03
N ASP A 110 -18.95 -19.89 -0.39
CA ASP A 110 -19.36 -20.84 -1.42
C ASP A 110 -18.88 -20.41 -2.81
N ALA A 111 -18.91 -19.10 -3.09
CA ALA A 111 -18.33 -18.54 -4.30
C ALA A 111 -16.82 -18.76 -4.36
N ALA A 112 -16.13 -18.63 -3.24
CA ALA A 112 -14.73 -18.99 -3.10
C ALA A 112 -14.51 -20.48 -3.38
N ALA A 113 -15.24 -21.38 -2.72
CA ALA A 113 -15.09 -22.82 -2.89
C ALA A 113 -15.31 -23.27 -4.36
N ARG A 114 -16.33 -22.73 -5.04
CA ARG A 114 -16.57 -23.01 -6.48
C ARG A 114 -15.40 -22.58 -7.37
N ALA A 115 -14.79 -21.43 -7.09
CA ALA A 115 -13.64 -20.95 -7.84
C ALA A 115 -12.40 -21.85 -7.64
N ASP A 116 -12.17 -22.33 -6.42
CA ASP A 116 -11.09 -23.28 -6.13
C ASP A 116 -11.34 -24.64 -6.76
N ALA A 117 -12.58 -25.16 -6.74
CA ALA A 117 -12.92 -26.43 -7.39
C ALA A 117 -12.66 -26.39 -8.90
N LEU A 118 -12.92 -25.25 -9.56
CA LEU A 118 -12.61 -25.07 -10.98
C LEU A 118 -11.09 -25.10 -11.25
N ALA A 119 -10.29 -24.53 -10.34
CA ALA A 119 -8.83 -24.53 -10.40
C ALA A 119 -8.21 -25.88 -10.01
N ALA A 120 -8.90 -26.68 -9.17
CA ALA A 120 -8.44 -27.98 -8.69
C ALA A 120 -8.36 -29.07 -9.77
N ASN A 121 -8.99 -28.84 -10.94
CA ASN A 121 -8.90 -29.75 -12.09
C ASN A 121 -7.51 -29.77 -12.75
N GLN A 122 -6.58 -28.92 -12.31
CA GLN A 122 -5.21 -28.87 -12.82
C GLN A 122 -4.20 -28.96 -11.66
N SER A 123 -3.07 -29.61 -11.92
CA SER A 123 -1.99 -29.66 -10.93
C SER A 123 -1.39 -28.26 -10.71
N LEU A 124 -0.95 -27.99 -9.48
CA LEU A 124 -0.26 -26.73 -9.15
C LEU A 124 0.98 -26.50 -10.03
N GLY A 125 1.68 -27.57 -10.41
CA GLY A 125 2.81 -27.51 -11.34
C GLY A 125 2.39 -26.98 -12.71
N HIS A 126 1.29 -27.49 -13.27
CA HIS A 126 0.73 -27.04 -14.53
C HIS A 126 0.30 -25.57 -14.47
N LEU A 127 -0.42 -25.16 -13.42
CA LEU A 127 -0.85 -23.77 -13.22
C LEU A 127 0.33 -22.80 -13.13
N LYS A 128 1.40 -23.16 -12.40
CA LYS A 128 2.62 -22.35 -12.32
C LYS A 128 3.33 -22.25 -13.67
N GLN A 129 3.43 -23.34 -14.41
CA GLN A 129 4.02 -23.34 -15.75
C GLN A 129 3.21 -22.45 -16.71
N GLN A 130 1.88 -22.60 -16.71
CA GLN A 130 0.99 -21.79 -17.54
C GLN A 130 1.09 -20.30 -17.19
N ALA A 131 1.11 -19.96 -15.90
CA ALA A 131 1.29 -18.58 -15.43
C ALA A 131 2.59 -17.94 -15.94
N ARG A 132 3.69 -18.70 -16.01
CA ARG A 132 4.98 -18.22 -16.53
C ARG A 132 5.00 -18.05 -18.04
N LEU A 133 4.39 -18.99 -18.77
CA LEU A 133 4.64 -19.15 -20.20
C LEU A 133 3.53 -18.60 -21.10
N THR A 134 2.30 -18.52 -20.59
CA THR A 134 1.15 -18.12 -21.41
C THR A 134 1.36 -16.77 -22.08
N ARG A 135 0.82 -16.63 -23.29
CA ARG A 135 0.78 -15.37 -24.04
C ARG A 135 -0.60 -14.71 -24.00
N ASP A 136 -1.60 -15.48 -23.62
CA ASP A 136 -3.00 -15.06 -23.64
C ASP A 136 -3.32 -14.23 -22.38
N PRO A 137 -3.71 -12.94 -22.53
CA PRO A 137 -4.05 -12.07 -21.41
C PRO A 137 -5.29 -12.55 -20.63
N ASP A 138 -6.21 -13.28 -21.26
CA ASP A 138 -7.40 -13.80 -20.58
C ASP A 138 -7.06 -15.00 -19.72
N VAL A 139 -6.13 -15.84 -20.17
CA VAL A 139 -5.54 -16.91 -19.32
C VAL A 139 -4.84 -16.28 -18.11
N LEU A 140 -4.03 -15.24 -18.29
CA LEU A 140 -3.39 -14.53 -17.17
C LEU A 140 -4.44 -13.97 -16.19
N SER A 141 -5.49 -13.34 -16.71
CA SER A 141 -6.56 -12.78 -15.90
C SER A 141 -7.35 -13.83 -15.12
N ARG A 142 -7.50 -15.05 -15.65
CA ARG A 142 -8.11 -16.19 -14.94
C ARG A 142 -7.17 -16.78 -13.89
N LEU A 143 -5.89 -16.95 -14.21
CA LEU A 143 -4.89 -17.44 -13.26
C LEU A 143 -4.69 -16.47 -12.10
N ALA A 144 -4.87 -15.16 -12.33
CA ALA A 144 -4.81 -14.13 -11.30
C ALA A 144 -5.97 -14.20 -10.28
N THR A 145 -6.97 -15.07 -10.48
CA THR A 145 -8.05 -15.30 -9.49
C THR A 145 -7.93 -16.58 -8.68
N VAL A 146 -6.89 -17.36 -8.94
CA VAL A 146 -6.56 -18.54 -8.13
C VAL A 146 -6.10 -18.07 -6.75
N SER A 147 -6.54 -18.74 -5.68
CA SER A 147 -6.15 -18.45 -4.29
C SER A 147 -4.65 -18.65 -4.04
N ASN A 148 -4.02 -19.55 -4.80
CA ASN A 148 -2.65 -19.99 -4.53
C ASN A 148 -1.60 -18.88 -4.79
N PRO A 149 -0.90 -18.40 -3.73
CA PRO A 149 0.10 -17.34 -3.87
C PRO A 149 1.25 -17.69 -4.81
N ALA A 150 1.64 -18.97 -4.91
CA ALA A 150 2.71 -19.37 -5.81
C ALA A 150 2.31 -19.20 -7.29
N VAL A 151 1.05 -19.43 -7.65
CA VAL A 151 0.55 -19.18 -9.01
C VAL A 151 0.52 -17.67 -9.27
N LEU A 152 -0.03 -16.89 -8.34
CA LEU A 152 -0.10 -15.43 -8.43
C LEU A 152 1.28 -14.79 -8.63
N ARG A 153 2.30 -15.21 -7.86
CA ARG A 153 3.69 -14.75 -8.05
C ARG A 153 4.21 -15.01 -9.46
N ASN A 154 3.89 -16.17 -10.03
CA ASN A 154 4.30 -16.50 -11.40
C ASN A 154 3.55 -15.68 -12.44
N VAL A 155 2.27 -15.36 -12.21
CA VAL A 155 1.52 -14.41 -13.04
C VAL A 155 2.19 -13.04 -13.01
N LEU A 156 2.50 -12.52 -11.81
CA LEU A 156 3.09 -11.19 -11.63
C LEU A 156 4.50 -11.04 -12.20
N LEU A 157 5.25 -12.14 -12.28
CA LEU A 157 6.56 -12.23 -12.93
C LEU A 157 6.49 -12.40 -14.45
N ASN A 158 5.32 -12.71 -15.02
CA ASN A 158 5.19 -12.92 -16.45
C ASN A 158 5.55 -11.62 -17.22
N PRO A 159 6.50 -11.67 -18.18
CA PRO A 159 6.94 -10.47 -18.89
C PRO A 159 5.83 -9.84 -19.75
N ARG A 160 4.83 -10.62 -20.17
CA ARG A 160 3.69 -10.15 -20.98
C ARG A 160 2.55 -9.57 -20.16
N LEU A 161 2.60 -9.71 -18.83
CA LEU A 161 1.66 -9.01 -17.96
C LEU A 161 1.90 -7.50 -18.09
N THR A 162 0.83 -6.75 -18.37
CA THR A 162 0.86 -5.30 -18.57
C THR A 162 0.21 -4.57 -17.40
N GLU A 163 0.56 -3.29 -17.23
CA GLU A 163 -0.02 -2.45 -16.18
C GLU A 163 -1.56 -2.36 -16.24
N PRO A 164 -2.20 -2.15 -17.42
CA PRO A 164 -3.66 -2.16 -17.52
C PRO A 164 -4.29 -3.49 -17.08
N LEU A 165 -3.64 -4.62 -17.36
CA LEU A 165 -4.12 -5.93 -16.93
C LEU A 165 -4.00 -6.10 -15.41
N VAL A 166 -2.92 -5.61 -14.79
CA VAL A 166 -2.78 -5.61 -13.32
C VAL A 166 -3.82 -4.72 -12.65
N VAL A 167 -4.07 -3.53 -13.20
CA VAL A 167 -5.15 -2.64 -12.74
C VAL A 167 -6.51 -3.34 -12.83
N ARG A 168 -6.79 -4.04 -13.94
CA ARG A 168 -8.01 -4.83 -14.11
C ARG A 168 -8.15 -5.95 -13.07
N ILE A 169 -7.05 -6.62 -12.72
CA ILE A 169 -7.02 -7.65 -11.67
C ILE A 169 -7.27 -7.01 -10.30
N ALA A 170 -6.57 -5.93 -9.98
CA ALA A 170 -6.67 -5.22 -8.69
C ALA A 170 -8.06 -4.59 -8.48
N ALA A 171 -8.72 -4.13 -9.55
CA ALA A 171 -10.06 -3.55 -9.50
C ALA A 171 -11.20 -4.58 -9.56
N ARG A 172 -10.89 -5.87 -9.75
CA ARG A 172 -11.91 -6.93 -9.88
C ARG A 172 -12.75 -7.04 -8.62
N ARG A 173 -14.06 -7.23 -8.81
CA ARG A 173 -15.05 -7.42 -7.72
C ARG A 173 -16.06 -8.50 -8.15
N PRO A 174 -16.45 -9.44 -7.27
CA PRO A 174 -15.85 -9.69 -5.97
C PRO A 174 -14.40 -10.19 -6.12
N ALA A 175 -13.55 -9.90 -5.13
CA ALA A 175 -12.15 -10.29 -5.12
C ALA A 175 -11.80 -11.04 -3.84
N ARG A 176 -10.76 -11.86 -3.95
CA ARG A 176 -10.09 -12.48 -2.83
C ARG A 176 -8.97 -11.58 -2.32
N PRO A 177 -8.56 -11.69 -1.05
CA PRO A 177 -7.45 -10.92 -0.52
C PRO A 177 -6.09 -11.32 -1.13
N GLU A 178 -5.86 -12.60 -1.46
CA GLU A 178 -4.54 -13.09 -1.87
C GLU A 178 -4.00 -12.43 -3.15
N PRO A 179 -4.77 -12.26 -4.25
CA PRO A 179 -4.32 -11.51 -5.41
C PRO A 179 -3.93 -10.06 -5.09
N LEU A 180 -4.71 -9.38 -4.25
CA LEU A 180 -4.48 -7.98 -3.91
C LEU A 180 -3.19 -7.82 -3.09
N VAL A 181 -2.99 -8.70 -2.10
CA VAL A 181 -1.78 -8.75 -1.27
C VAL A 181 -0.54 -9.08 -2.12
N GLU A 182 -0.62 -10.06 -3.02
CA GLU A 182 0.52 -10.43 -3.87
C GLU A 182 0.87 -9.33 -4.89
N ILE A 183 -0.11 -8.59 -5.41
CA ILE A 183 0.14 -7.40 -6.25
C ILE A 183 0.90 -6.33 -5.46
N TRP A 184 0.50 -6.06 -4.21
CA TRP A 184 1.22 -5.12 -3.34
C TRP A 184 2.66 -5.55 -3.05
N LYS A 185 2.89 -6.85 -2.86
CA LYS A 185 4.24 -7.39 -2.61
C LYS A 185 5.16 -7.33 -3.83
N ALA A 186 4.58 -7.35 -5.04
CA ALA A 186 5.35 -7.31 -6.27
C ALA A 186 5.92 -5.91 -6.56
N SER A 187 7.21 -5.71 -6.32
CA SER A 187 7.93 -4.43 -6.50
C SER A 187 7.82 -3.82 -7.91
N ARG A 188 7.63 -4.65 -8.94
CA ARG A 188 7.36 -4.20 -10.33
C ARG A 188 6.06 -3.38 -10.44
N TRP A 189 5.07 -3.73 -9.64
CA TRP A 189 3.70 -3.23 -9.73
C TRP A 189 3.34 -2.26 -8.62
N SER A 190 3.83 -2.49 -7.39
CA SER A 190 3.51 -1.65 -6.23
C SER A 190 4.04 -0.22 -6.31
N VAL A 191 5.00 0.05 -7.20
CA VAL A 191 5.49 1.41 -7.51
C VAL A 191 4.56 2.18 -8.46
N ARG A 192 3.65 1.50 -9.15
CA ARG A 192 2.77 2.09 -10.16
C ARG A 192 1.55 2.74 -9.50
N HIS A 193 1.36 4.02 -9.75
CA HIS A 193 0.29 4.79 -9.13
C HIS A 193 -1.11 4.24 -9.49
N ALA A 194 -1.36 3.88 -10.76
CA ALA A 194 -2.64 3.32 -11.19
C ALA A 194 -2.97 1.99 -10.45
N VAL A 195 -1.96 1.17 -10.18
CA VAL A 195 -2.11 -0.07 -9.41
C VAL A 195 -2.43 0.22 -7.95
N ARG A 196 -1.70 1.16 -7.31
CA ARG A 196 -1.98 1.60 -5.92
C ARG A 196 -3.42 2.08 -5.76
N ARG A 197 -3.87 2.95 -6.68
CA ARG A 197 -5.24 3.45 -6.71
C ARG A 197 -6.25 2.31 -6.86
N ALA A 198 -6.04 1.40 -7.82
CA ALA A 198 -6.93 0.26 -8.03
C ALA A 198 -7.05 -0.65 -6.80
N LEU A 199 -5.96 -0.87 -6.06
CA LEU A 199 -5.96 -1.63 -4.82
C LEU A 199 -6.78 -0.93 -3.72
N VAL A 200 -6.48 0.35 -3.42
CA VAL A 200 -7.13 1.10 -2.32
C VAL A 200 -8.63 1.26 -2.54
N PHE A 201 -9.05 1.46 -3.80
CA PHE A 201 -10.46 1.55 -4.15
C PHE A 201 -11.14 0.17 -4.26
N ASN A 202 -10.47 -0.95 -3.93
CA ASN A 202 -11.10 -2.25 -3.85
C ASN A 202 -11.64 -2.51 -2.43
N PRO A 203 -12.96 -2.65 -2.21
CA PRO A 203 -13.52 -2.89 -0.88
C PRO A 203 -13.17 -4.26 -0.28
N TYR A 204 -12.59 -5.17 -1.08
CA TYR A 204 -12.08 -6.47 -0.64
C TYR A 204 -10.60 -6.43 -0.22
N LEU A 205 -9.95 -5.26 -0.30
CA LEU A 205 -8.56 -5.11 0.14
C LEU A 205 -8.49 -5.21 1.68
N PRO A 206 -7.58 -6.02 2.24
CA PRO A 206 -7.31 -6.02 3.68
C PRO A 206 -6.86 -4.63 4.16
N PRO A 207 -7.40 -4.12 5.28
CA PRO A 207 -7.07 -2.79 5.79
C PRO A 207 -5.58 -2.62 6.09
N GLU A 208 -4.89 -3.68 6.51
CA GLU A 208 -3.46 -3.66 6.84
C GLU A 208 -2.63 -3.26 5.61
N VAL A 209 -3.01 -3.78 4.43
CA VAL A 209 -2.37 -3.45 3.15
C VAL A 209 -2.81 -2.06 2.68
N GLY A 210 -4.11 -1.77 2.75
CA GLY A 210 -4.66 -0.47 2.37
C GLY A 210 -4.00 0.69 3.11
N ALA A 211 -3.78 0.52 4.42
CA ALA A 211 -3.17 1.53 5.28
C ALA A 211 -1.73 1.89 4.89
N LYS A 212 -0.99 0.97 4.26
CA LYS A 212 0.35 1.22 3.72
C LYS A 212 0.32 1.88 2.34
N ILE A 213 -0.76 1.71 1.58
CA ILE A 213 -0.88 2.26 0.22
C ILE A 213 -1.44 3.68 0.24
N VAL A 214 -2.39 3.99 1.14
CA VAL A 214 -3.06 5.30 1.22
C VAL A 214 -2.07 6.48 1.27
N PRO A 215 -0.99 6.47 2.07
CA PRO A 215 -0.02 7.57 2.09
C PRO A 215 0.73 7.80 0.77
N LEU A 216 0.70 6.82 -0.13
CA LEU A 216 1.40 6.83 -1.41
C LEU A 216 0.53 7.33 -2.57
N LEU A 217 -0.72 7.73 -2.28
CA LEU A 217 -1.65 8.29 -3.24
C LEU A 217 -1.45 9.81 -3.40
N ASN A 218 -1.90 10.32 -4.54
CA ASN A 218 -1.90 11.75 -4.81
C ASN A 218 -3.04 12.45 -4.05
N THR A 219 -3.02 13.78 -3.97
CA THR A 219 -4.04 14.55 -3.23
C THR A 219 -5.46 14.42 -3.80
N ALA A 220 -5.60 14.28 -5.13
CA ALA A 220 -6.91 14.11 -5.76
C ALA A 220 -7.55 12.77 -5.36
N ASP A 221 -6.78 11.68 -5.42
CA ASP A 221 -7.22 10.35 -5.01
C ASP A 221 -7.58 10.30 -3.52
N LEU A 222 -6.83 10.98 -2.66
CA LEU A 222 -7.15 11.06 -1.23
C LEU A 222 -8.50 11.75 -0.99
N ARG A 223 -8.80 12.84 -1.72
CA ARG A 223 -10.11 13.52 -1.61
C ARG A 223 -11.25 12.62 -2.08
N GLU A 224 -11.03 11.89 -3.18
CA GLU A 224 -12.01 10.94 -3.69
C GLU A 224 -12.24 9.78 -2.70
N LEU A 225 -11.16 9.25 -2.10
CA LEU A 225 -11.24 8.22 -1.06
C LEU A 225 -12.07 8.69 0.15
N VAL A 226 -11.87 9.92 0.63
CA VAL A 226 -12.67 10.48 1.73
C VAL A 226 -14.17 10.52 1.37
N ALA A 227 -14.51 10.86 0.13
CA ALA A 227 -15.89 10.99 -0.33
C ALA A 227 -16.60 9.64 -0.55
N ASP A 228 -15.89 8.55 -0.83
CA ASP A 228 -16.50 7.25 -1.15
C ASP A 228 -16.95 6.47 0.10
N ALA A 229 -18.25 6.55 0.42
CA ALA A 229 -18.86 5.83 1.53
C ALA A 229 -18.90 4.29 1.35
N GLY A 230 -18.60 3.78 0.15
CA GLY A 230 -18.51 2.36 -0.16
C GLY A 230 -17.21 1.70 0.30
N LEU A 231 -16.21 2.49 0.71
CA LEU A 231 -14.88 2.02 1.13
C LEU A 231 -14.74 1.91 2.65
N LEU A 232 -13.61 1.35 3.12
CA LEU A 232 -13.34 1.12 4.53
C LEU A 232 -13.24 2.46 5.30
N PRO A 233 -14.04 2.67 6.37
CA PRO A 233 -13.99 3.90 7.17
C PRO A 233 -12.59 4.27 7.68
N ALA A 234 -11.80 3.27 8.09
CA ALA A 234 -10.43 3.49 8.57
C ALA A 234 -9.53 4.14 7.51
N LEU A 235 -9.59 3.67 6.25
CA LEU A 235 -8.80 4.23 5.16
C LEU A 235 -9.26 5.65 4.79
N ARG A 236 -10.57 5.92 4.90
CA ARG A 236 -11.13 7.26 4.69
C ARG A 236 -10.67 8.24 5.75
N GLN A 237 -10.68 7.82 7.02
CA GLN A 237 -10.19 8.63 8.13
C GLN A 237 -8.69 8.94 7.99
N GLN A 238 -7.89 7.94 7.63
CA GLN A 238 -6.48 8.12 7.33
C GLN A 238 -6.26 9.13 6.19
N ALA A 239 -7.02 9.01 5.10
CA ALA A 239 -6.94 9.94 3.97
C ALA A 239 -7.30 11.37 4.37
N ALA A 240 -8.36 11.56 5.17
CA ALA A 240 -8.74 12.86 5.69
C ALA A 240 -7.63 13.47 6.55
N ARG A 241 -6.99 12.67 7.40
CA ARG A 241 -5.87 13.10 8.25
C ARG A 241 -4.67 13.55 7.44
N LEU A 242 -4.28 12.80 6.41
CA LEU A 242 -3.18 13.15 5.50
C LEU A 242 -3.46 14.40 4.64
N LEU A 243 -4.74 14.78 4.47
CA LEU A 243 -5.14 16.02 3.82
C LEU A 243 -5.10 17.23 4.77
N LEU A 244 -5.31 17.01 6.07
CA LEU A 244 -5.25 18.03 7.11
C LEU A 244 -3.82 18.32 7.57
N GLU A 245 -2.92 17.33 7.51
CA GLU A 245 -1.50 17.56 7.81
C GLU A 245 -0.91 18.53 6.78
N PRO A 246 -0.49 19.73 7.21
CA PRO A 246 0.05 20.70 6.28
C PRO A 246 1.37 20.18 5.70
N ALA A 247 1.49 20.21 4.38
CA ALA A 247 2.79 20.14 3.74
C ALA A 247 3.68 21.24 4.34
N PRO A 248 4.84 20.92 4.97
CA PRO A 248 5.75 21.95 5.46
C PRO A 248 6.10 22.92 4.33
N GLY A 249 5.62 24.17 4.46
CA GLY A 249 5.86 25.26 3.50
C GLY A 249 4.70 25.65 2.58
N THR A 250 3.50 25.06 2.71
CA THR A 250 2.31 25.57 1.99
C THR A 250 1.53 26.50 2.92
N PRO A 251 1.37 27.81 2.63
CA PRO A 251 0.41 28.62 3.37
C PRO A 251 -0.97 27.98 3.22
N PRO A 252 -1.80 27.96 4.27
CA PRO A 252 -3.16 27.43 4.14
C PRO A 252 -3.82 28.12 2.95
N GLY A 253 -4.12 27.35 1.90
CA GLY A 253 -4.98 27.85 0.82
C GLY A 253 -6.28 28.34 1.46
N PRO A 254 -6.89 29.42 0.95
CA PRO A 254 -8.06 30.00 1.58
C PRO A 254 -9.08 28.89 1.83
N LEU A 255 -9.54 28.79 3.08
CA LEU A 255 -10.72 28.04 3.44
C LEU A 255 -11.86 28.69 2.66
N VAL A 256 -12.16 28.14 1.48
CA VAL A 256 -13.39 28.46 0.77
C VAL A 256 -14.49 27.79 1.58
N LEU A 257 -15.03 28.54 2.54
CA LEU A 257 -16.37 28.31 3.02
C LEU A 257 -17.28 28.39 1.79
N PRO A 258 -18.29 27.52 1.65
CA PRO A 258 -19.30 27.72 0.63
C PRO A 258 -20.04 29.01 0.99
N ASP A 259 -19.60 30.12 0.39
CA ASP A 259 -20.22 31.42 0.57
C ASP A 259 -21.65 31.36 0.07
N GLY A 260 -22.52 31.83 0.93
CA GLY A 260 -23.91 32.10 0.66
C GLY A 260 -24.68 32.05 1.95
N GLU A 261 -24.50 33.07 2.81
CA GLU A 261 -25.59 33.94 3.29
C GLU A 261 -24.96 35.21 3.91
N GLU A 262 -25.04 36.33 3.19
CA GLU A 262 -25.18 37.66 3.81
C GLU A 262 -26.67 37.87 4.07
N PHE A 263 -27.05 38.02 5.35
CA PHE A 263 -27.83 39.14 5.90
C PHE A 263 -27.77 39.07 7.44
#